data_AF-A0A1A8XTJ0-F1
#
_entry.id   AF-A0A1A8XTJ0-F1
#
_cell.length_a   1.000
_cell.length_b   1.000
_cell.length_c   1.000
_cell.angle_alpha   90.00
_cell.angle_beta   90.00
_cell.angle_gamma   90.00
#
_symmetry.space_group_name_H-M   'P 1'
#
loop_
_entity.id
_entity.type
_entity.pdbx_description
1 polymer ?
#
loop_
_entity_poly.entity_id
_entity_poly.type
_entity_poly.pdbx_seq_one_letter_code
_entity_poly.pdbx_strand_id
1 'polypeptide(L)'
;MDAITYTTVRANLASAMDRVCNDHEALIITRNGEQSVVMLSLEDFNALEETAYLLRTPANAKRLLSAAAQLNAGRGVERKLAE
;
A
#
# COMPACT_ATOMS: atom_id res chain seq x y z
N MET A 1 7.33 4.50 -10.06
CA MET A 1 7.80 5.10 -8.80
C MET A 1 8.76 6.20 -9.18
N ASP A 2 8.28 7.43 -9.14
CA ASP A 2 9.05 8.59 -9.56
C ASP A 2 9.93 9.10 -8.42
N ALA A 3 11.10 9.62 -8.76
CA ALA A 3 12.00 10.26 -7.80
C ALA A 3 12.08 11.75 -8.10
N ILE A 4 11.80 12.58 -7.11
CA ILE A 4 11.92 14.04 -7.22
C ILE A 4 12.76 14.60 -6.07
N THR A 5 13.48 15.68 -6.35
CA THR A 5 14.33 16.30 -5.33
C THR A 5 13.50 16.97 -4.25
N TYR A 6 14.02 17.00 -3.03
CA TYR A 6 13.45 17.76 -1.91
C TYR A 6 13.10 19.19 -2.31
N THR A 7 13.98 19.88 -3.05
CA THR A 7 13.75 21.26 -3.50
C THR A 7 12.52 21.36 -4.39
N THR A 8 12.33 20.41 -5.31
CA THR A 8 11.17 20.35 -6.20
C THR A 8 9.88 20.07 -5.43
N VAL A 9 9.89 19.11 -4.50
CA VAL A 9 8.73 18.81 -3.62
C VAL A 9 8.37 20.04 -2.81
N ARG A 10 9.36 20.67 -2.16
CA ARG A 10 9.12 21.82 -1.28
C ARG A 10 8.44 22.97 -2.02
N ALA A 11 8.80 23.20 -3.28
CA ALA A 11 8.17 24.22 -4.11
C ALA A 11 6.75 23.85 -4.59
N ASN A 12 6.40 22.56 -4.63
CA ASN A 12 5.16 22.06 -5.23
C ASN A 12 4.43 21.05 -4.31
N LEU A 13 4.49 21.24 -2.98
CA LEU A 13 4.10 20.20 -2.03
C LEU A 13 2.62 19.80 -2.18
N ALA A 14 1.72 20.77 -2.33
CA ALA A 14 0.29 20.49 -2.49
C ALA A 14 0.01 19.62 -3.72
N SER A 15 0.56 20.00 -4.89
CA SER A 15 0.41 19.21 -6.11
C SER A 15 1.06 17.83 -6.01
N ALA A 16 2.18 17.69 -5.30
CA ALA A 16 2.80 16.41 -5.05
C ALA A 16 1.92 15.50 -4.18
N MET A 17 1.28 16.05 -3.14
CA MET A 17 0.33 15.32 -2.30
C MET A 17 -0.92 14.92 -3.08
N ASP A 18 -1.50 15.85 -3.86
CA ASP A 18 -2.67 15.57 -4.69
C ASP A 18 -2.39 14.44 -5.68
N ARG A 19 -1.23 14.47 -6.33
CA ARG A 19 -0.79 13.41 -7.25
C ARG A 19 -0.71 12.05 -6.55
N VAL A 20 -0.05 11.98 -5.39
CA VAL A 20 0.09 10.73 -4.63
C VAL A 20 -1.27 10.19 -4.19
N CYS A 21 -2.18 11.05 -3.75
CA CYS A 21 -3.53 10.65 -3.35
C CYS A 21 -4.42 10.22 -4.52
N ASN A 22 -4.35 10.89 -5.67
CA ASN A 22 -5.22 10.59 -6.82
C ASN A 22 -4.72 9.40 -7.63
N ASP A 23 -3.41 9.29 -7.80
CA ASP A 23 -2.82 8.25 -8.65
C ASP A 23 -2.53 6.96 -7.87
N HIS A 24 -2.60 6.99 -6.54
CA HIS A 24 -2.17 5.88 -5.66
C HIS A 24 -0.75 5.38 -5.97
N GLU A 25 0.13 6.31 -6.36
CA GLU A 25 1.52 6.03 -6.69
C GLU A 25 2.47 6.64 -5.66
N ALA A 26 3.38 5.80 -5.16
CA ALA A 26 4.42 6.23 -4.24
C ALA A 26 5.45 7.16 -4.91
N LEU A 27 5.83 8.22 -4.20
CA LEU A 27 6.81 9.20 -4.64
C LEU A 27 8.08 9.14 -3.79
N ILE A 28 9.24 8.97 -4.42
CA ILE A 28 10.53 9.03 -3.73
C ILE A 28 11.01 10.48 -3.68
N ILE A 29 11.36 10.94 -2.49
CA ILE A 29 11.93 12.25 -2.26
C ILE A 29 13.40 12.10 -1.92
N THR A 30 14.26 12.64 -2.77
CA THR A 30 15.72 12.58 -2.60
C THR A 30 16.27 13.89 -2.04
N ARG A 31 17.34 13.81 -1.24
CA ARG A 31 18.07 14.98 -0.72
C ARG A 31 19.56 14.78 -0.99
N ASN A 32 20.24 15.81 -1.51
CA ASN A 32 21.62 15.70 -2.00
C ASN A 32 22.55 15.09 -0.95
N GLY A 33 23.01 13.86 -1.19
CA GLY A 33 23.92 13.14 -0.29
C GLY A 33 23.30 12.64 1.01
N GLU A 34 21.99 12.77 1.19
CA GLU A 34 21.26 12.37 2.39
C GLU A 34 20.27 11.22 2.10
N GLN A 35 19.68 10.67 3.17
CA GLN A 35 18.68 9.62 3.06
C GLN A 35 17.43 10.11 2.33
N SER A 36 16.84 9.23 1.51
CA SER A 36 15.60 9.50 0.80
C SER A 36 14.40 9.01 1.62
N VAL A 37 13.24 9.64 1.39
CA VAL A 37 11.97 9.23 1.99
C VAL A 37 10.95 8.89 0.91
N VAL A 38 9.90 8.17 1.27
CA VAL A 38 8.77 7.87 0.39
C VAL A 38 7.55 8.63 0.90
N MET A 39 6.84 9.31 0.00
CA MET A 39 5.51 9.85 0.25
C MET A 39 4.48 8.87 -0.30
N LEU A 40 3.48 8.55 0.53
CA LEU A 40 2.33 7.72 0.22
C LEU A 40 1.06 8.48 0.63
N SER A 41 -0.06 8.13 0.01
CA SER A 41 -1.35 8.54 0.53
C SER A 41 -1.57 7.84 1.88
N LEU A 42 -2.39 8.44 2.74
CA LEU A 42 -2.73 7.81 4.02
C LEU A 42 -3.45 6.47 3.80
N GLU A 43 -4.29 6.39 2.77
CA GLU A 43 -5.01 5.17 2.40
C GLU A 43 -4.04 4.05 2.02
N ASP A 44 -3.08 4.32 1.15
CA ASP A 44 -2.10 3.31 0.72
C ASP A 44 -1.18 2.87 1.87
N PHE A 45 -0.79 3.82 2.73
CA PHE A 45 -0.03 3.50 3.93
C PHE A 45 -0.79 2.56 4.86
N ASN A 46 -2.07 2.85 5.15
CA ASN A 46 -2.90 1.99 5.99
C ASN A 46 -3.12 0.60 5.35
N ALA A 47 -3.35 0.55 4.04
CA ALA A 47 -3.51 -0.72 3.31
C ALA A 47 -2.22 -1.57 3.37
N LEU A 48 -1.05 -0.94 3.29
CA LEU A 48 0.25 -1.59 3.47
C LEU A 48 0.43 -2.12 4.90
N GLU A 49 0.10 -1.31 5.92
CA GLU A 49 0.17 -1.74 7.32
C GLU A 49 -0.77 -2.92 7.61
N GLU A 50 -2.01 -2.87 7.12
CA GLU A 50 -2.99 -3.95 7.29
C GLU A 50 -2.55 -5.23 6.57
N THR A 51 -2.07 -5.11 5.34
CA THR A 51 -1.54 -6.25 4.57
C THR A 51 -0.35 -6.87 5.29
N ALA A 52 0.60 -6.05 5.76
CA ALA A 52 1.75 -6.52 6.52
C ALA A 52 1.31 -7.20 7.82
N TYR A 53 0.33 -6.64 8.52
CA TYR A 53 -0.24 -7.23 9.74
C TYR A 53 -0.85 -8.61 9.48
N LEU A 54 -1.70 -8.74 8.46
CA LEU A 54 -2.33 -10.01 8.09
C LEU A 54 -1.31 -11.07 7.68
N LEU A 55 -0.23 -10.66 6.98
CA LEU A 55 0.81 -11.56 6.50
C LEU A 55 1.95 -11.79 7.49
N ARG A 56 1.94 -11.13 8.66
CA ARG A 56 3.05 -11.15 9.64
C ARG A 56 3.42 -12.54 10.15
N THR A 57 2.44 -13.45 10.27
CA THR A 57 2.69 -14.82 10.75
C THR A 57 2.59 -15.81 9.59
N PRO A 58 3.54 -16.76 9.46
CA PRO A 58 3.49 -17.75 8.38
C PRO A 58 2.21 -18.57 8.35
N ALA A 59 1.67 -18.90 9.53
CA ALA A 59 0.43 -19.64 9.66
C ALA A 59 -0.78 -18.86 9.11
N ASN A 60 -0.92 -17.58 9.48
CA ASN A 60 -2.03 -16.77 8.99
C ASN A 60 -1.87 -16.43 7.51
N ALA A 61 -0.66 -16.09 7.05
CA ALA A 61 -0.37 -15.82 5.65
C ALA A 61 -0.75 -17.03 4.77
N LYS A 62 -0.31 -18.24 5.15
CA LYS A 62 -0.65 -19.47 4.41
C LYS A 62 -2.16 -19.69 4.35
N ARG A 63 -2.87 -19.51 5.47
CA ARG A 63 -4.32 -19.67 5.55
C ARG A 63 -5.03 -18.67 4.64
N LEU A 64 -4.67 -17.40 4.71
CA LEU A 64 -5.30 -16.32 3.94
C LEU A 64 -5.06 -16.48 2.44
N LEU A 65 -3.82 -16.71 2.03
CA LEU A 65 -3.46 -16.90 0.62
C LEU A 65 -4.13 -18.16 0.03
N SER A 66 -4.22 -19.24 0.80
CA SER A 66 -4.92 -20.46 0.37
C SER A 66 -6.43 -20.23 0.22
N ALA A 67 -7.04 -19.47 1.13
CA ALA A 67 -8.45 -19.11 1.04
C ALA A 67 -8.73 -18.22 -0.18
N ALA A 68 -7.91 -17.20 -0.41
CA ALA A 68 -8.01 -16.34 -1.60
C ALA A 68 -7.88 -17.16 -2.91
N ALA A 69 -6.92 -18.09 -2.97
CA ALA A 69 -6.75 -18.97 -4.13
C ALA A 69 -7.93 -19.92 -4.35
N GLN A 70 -8.59 -20.39 -3.29
CA GLN A 70 -9.80 -21.22 -3.41
C GLN A 70 -10.97 -20.39 -3.96
N LEU A 71 -11.17 -19.17 -3.45
CA LEU A 71 -12.22 -18.27 -3.92
C LEU A 71 -12.03 -17.87 -5.39
N ASN A 72 -10.81 -17.49 -5.77
CA ASN A 72 -10.47 -17.15 -7.17
C ASN A 72 -10.67 -18.33 -8.12
N ALA A 73 -10.52 -19.57 -7.63
CA ALA A 73 -10.79 -20.79 -8.39
C ALA A 73 -12.27 -21.21 -8.37
N GLY A 74 -13.18 -20.39 -7.83
CA GLY A 74 -14.61 -20.69 -7.73
C GLY A 74 -14.96 -21.82 -6.74
N ARG A 75 -14.04 -22.19 -5.85
CA ARG A 75 -14.24 -23.25 -4.83
C ARG A 75 -14.83 -22.74 -3.52
N GLY A 76 -15.34 -21.50 -3.51
CA GLY A 76 -16.06 -20.94 -2.38
C GLY A 76 -17.41 -21.62 -2.17
N VAL A 77 -17.88 -21.66 -0.92
CA VAL A 77 -19.20 -22.17 -0.57
C VAL A 77 -20.01 -21.03 0.03
N GLU A 78 -21.11 -20.66 -0.60
CA GLU A 78 -22.04 -19.68 -0.07
C GLU A 78 -22.74 -20.23 1.18
N ARG A 79 -22.81 -19.41 2.23
CA ARG A 79 -23.46 -19.74 3.49
C ARG A 79 -24.26 -18.54 3.95
N LYS A 80 -25.43 -18.79 4.55
CA LYS A 80 -26.18 -17.75 5.26
C LYS A 80 -25.46 -17.42 6.57
N LEU A 81 -25.48 -16.15 6.97
CA LEU A 81 -25.01 -15.73 8.28
C LEU A 81 -25.81 -16.45 9.36
N ALA A 82 -25.12 -17.00 10.35
CA ALA A 82 -25.79 -17.49 11.56
C ALA A 82 -26.18 -16.27 12.40
N GLU A 83 -27.42 -16.26 12.89
CA GLU A 83 -27.90 -15.28 13.89
C GLU A 83 -27.18 -15.45 15.24
#